data_AF-A0A0R0FB72-F1
#
_entry.id   AF-A0A0R0FB72-F1
#
_cell.length_a   1.000
_cell.length_b   1.000
_cell.length_c   1.000
_cell.angle_alpha   90.00
_cell.angle_beta   90.00
_cell.angle_gamma   90.00
#
_symmetry.space_group_name_H-M   'P 1'
#
loop_
_entity.id
_entity.type
_entity.pdbx_description
1 polymer ?
#
loop_
_entity_poly.entity_id
_entity_poly.type
_entity_poly.pdbx_seq_one_letter_code
_entity_poly.pdbx_strand_id
1 'polypeptide(L)'
;MAGGSYEEAIAALTKLISEKADLSGVAAAKIKQLTAELETATANGSTPFNPDERIRTGFAHFKNEKFQKNPELYGELAKGQSPKFMVFACSDSRVCPSHILDFNPGEAFVVRNIANMVPPYDKTKYSGTGAAIEYAVVHLKVENIVVIGHSCCGGIKGLMSIPDDGTTASEFIEHWVQICTPAKSKVKTEARH
;
A
#
# COMPACT_ATOMS: atom_id res chain seq x y z
N MET A 1 -29.46 -16.41 -9.01
CA MET A 1 -30.00 -16.97 -10.28
C MET A 1 -28.89 -17.72 -11.03
N ALA A 2 -28.26 -18.73 -10.42
CA ALA A 2 -27.14 -19.47 -11.03
C ALA A 2 -27.34 -21.00 -11.04
N GLY A 3 -28.42 -21.52 -10.44
CA GLY A 3 -28.65 -22.96 -10.29
C GLY A 3 -29.03 -23.69 -11.58
N GLY A 4 -29.78 -23.04 -12.48
CA GLY A 4 -30.31 -23.68 -13.70
C GLY A 4 -29.23 -24.09 -14.71
N SER A 5 -28.10 -23.40 -14.76
CA SER A 5 -27.02 -23.68 -15.72
C SER A 5 -26.22 -24.95 -15.39
N TYR A 6 -26.13 -25.34 -14.12
CA TYR A 6 -25.33 -26.49 -13.69
C TYR A 6 -26.10 -27.80 -13.78
N GLU A 7 -27.39 -27.77 -13.44
CA GLU A 7 -28.26 -28.94 -13.53
C GLU A 7 -28.44 -29.40 -14.99
N GLU A 8 -28.59 -28.45 -15.92
CA GLU A 8 -28.63 -28.74 -17.36
C GLU A 8 -27.31 -29.34 -17.87
N ALA A 9 -26.17 -28.81 -17.40
CA ALA A 9 -24.85 -29.33 -17.76
C ALA A 9 -24.61 -30.75 -17.21
N ILE A 10 -25.04 -31.04 -15.98
CA ILE A 10 -24.94 -32.37 -15.37
C ILE A 10 -25.84 -33.37 -16.12
N ALA A 11 -27.06 -32.98 -16.47
CA ALA A 11 -27.98 -33.82 -17.22
C ALA A 11 -27.43 -34.15 -18.62
N ALA A 12 -26.89 -33.15 -19.33
CA ALA A 12 -26.26 -33.33 -20.64
C ALA A 12 -25.03 -34.26 -20.57
N LEU A 13 -24.18 -34.10 -19.56
CA LEU A 13 -22.99 -34.93 -19.36
C LEU A 13 -23.37 -36.38 -19.02
N THR A 14 -24.37 -36.57 -18.16
CA THR A 14 -24.88 -37.91 -17.79
C THR A 14 -25.44 -38.65 -19.00
N LYS A 15 -26.18 -37.94 -19.86
CA LYS A 15 -26.70 -38.48 -21.12
C LYS A 15 -25.55 -38.91 -22.05
N LEU A 16 -24.55 -38.04 -22.24
CA LEU A 16 -23.36 -38.33 -23.05
C LEU A 16 -22.56 -39.54 -22.57
N ILE A 17 -22.42 -39.73 -21.25
CA ILE A 17 -21.73 -40.87 -20.66
C ILE A 17 -22.55 -42.16 -20.84
N SER A 18 -23.89 -42.08 -20.80
CA SER A 18 -24.76 -43.24 -21.03
C SER A 18 -24.80 -43.71 -22.48
N GLU A 19 -24.67 -42.78 -23.44
CA GLU A 19 -24.69 -43.08 -24.88
C GLU A 19 -23.33 -43.56 -25.41
N LYS A 20 -22.23 -43.29 -24.68
CA LYS A 20 -20.85 -43.66 -25.05
C LYS A 20 -20.15 -44.38 -23.90
N ALA A 21 -20.47 -45.66 -23.76
CA ALA A 21 -19.95 -46.52 -22.69
C ALA A 21 -18.40 -46.58 -22.64
N ASP A 22 -17.74 -46.38 -23.77
CA ASP A 22 -16.30 -46.25 -23.99
C ASP A 22 -15.70 -44.96 -23.38
N LEU A 23 -16.50 -43.91 -23.18
CA LEU A 23 -16.08 -42.67 -22.53
C LEU A 23 -16.24 -42.70 -21.01
N SER A 24 -16.90 -43.71 -20.44
CA SER A 24 -17.13 -43.80 -18.99
C SER A 24 -15.84 -43.81 -18.18
N GLY A 25 -14.81 -44.53 -18.66
CA GLY A 25 -13.49 -44.56 -18.03
C GLY A 25 -12.75 -43.22 -18.11
N VAL A 26 -12.85 -42.53 -19.26
CA VAL A 26 -12.23 -41.22 -19.47
C VAL A 26 -12.93 -40.14 -18.63
N ALA A 27 -14.26 -40.18 -18.55
CA ALA A 27 -15.06 -39.29 -17.74
C ALA A 27 -14.77 -39.48 -16.24
N ALA A 28 -14.71 -40.72 -15.77
CA ALA A 28 -14.37 -41.04 -14.38
C ALA A 28 -12.96 -40.55 -14.01
N ALA A 29 -11.97 -40.72 -14.90
CA ALA A 29 -10.62 -40.22 -14.69
C ALA A 29 -10.58 -38.68 -14.59
N LYS A 30 -11.31 -37.97 -15.46
CA LYS A 30 -11.36 -36.51 -15.50
C LYS A 30 -12.12 -35.92 -14.29
N ILE A 31 -13.20 -36.58 -13.86
CA ILE A 31 -13.92 -36.22 -12.63
C ILE A 31 -12.99 -36.40 -11.43
N LYS A 32 -12.29 -37.54 -11.31
CA LYS A 32 -11.32 -37.78 -10.24
C LYS A 32 -10.21 -36.73 -10.21
N GLN A 33 -9.73 -36.31 -11.38
CA GLN A 33 -8.75 -35.23 -11.51
C GLN A 33 -9.31 -33.88 -11.02
N LEU A 34 -10.50 -33.47 -11.50
CA LEU A 34 -11.14 -32.23 -11.08
C LEU A 34 -11.49 -32.22 -9.59
N THR A 35 -11.92 -33.36 -9.04
CA THR A 35 -12.15 -33.53 -7.60
C THR A 35 -10.85 -33.34 -6.82
N ALA A 36 -9.73 -33.92 -7.27
CA ALA A 36 -8.43 -33.71 -6.63
C ALA A 36 -7.93 -32.25 -6.75
N GLU A 37 -8.17 -31.59 -7.88
CA GLU A 37 -7.86 -30.16 -8.08
C GLU A 37 -8.71 -29.25 -7.19
N LEU A 38 -9.99 -29.57 -6.98
CA LEU A 38 -10.88 -28.86 -6.07
C LEU A 38 -10.55 -29.15 -4.60
N GLU A 39 -10.21 -30.39 -4.26
CA GLU A 39 -9.75 -30.79 -2.93
C GLU A 39 -8.43 -30.11 -2.57
N THR A 40 -7.50 -29.96 -3.52
CA THR A 40 -6.27 -29.17 -3.29
C THR A 40 -6.55 -27.67 -3.22
N ALA A 41 -7.51 -27.14 -4.00
CA ALA A 41 -7.94 -25.74 -3.89
C ALA A 41 -8.65 -25.42 -2.56
N THR A 42 -9.34 -26.40 -1.96
CA THR A 42 -10.05 -26.27 -0.67
C THR A 42 -9.19 -26.65 0.53
N ALA A 43 -8.23 -27.57 0.36
CA ALA A 43 -7.18 -27.88 1.34
C ALA A 43 -6.09 -26.80 1.42
N ASN A 44 -5.99 -25.95 0.39
CA ASN A 44 -5.38 -24.63 0.49
C ASN A 44 -6.29 -23.69 1.31
N GLY A 45 -6.58 -24.08 2.56
CA GLY A 45 -6.75 -23.09 3.62
C GLY A 45 -5.54 -22.17 3.54
N SER A 46 -5.80 -20.86 3.33
CA SER A 46 -4.84 -19.80 3.03
C SER A 46 -3.39 -20.22 3.23
N THR A 47 -2.66 -20.43 2.13
CA THR A 47 -1.21 -20.67 2.19
C THR A 47 -0.61 -19.62 3.14
N PRO A 48 0.11 -20.01 4.21
CA PRO A 48 0.61 -19.04 5.19
C PRO A 48 1.40 -17.95 4.47
N PHE A 49 1.16 -16.69 4.86
CA PHE A 49 1.86 -15.57 4.25
C PHE A 49 3.38 -15.76 4.37
N ASN A 50 4.06 -15.83 3.22
CA ASN A 50 5.50 -15.91 3.14
C ASN A 50 6.08 -14.52 2.79
N PRO A 51 6.69 -13.81 3.75
CA PRO A 51 7.21 -12.46 3.51
C PRO A 51 8.33 -12.43 2.46
N ASP A 52 9.21 -13.43 2.46
CA ASP A 52 10.34 -13.49 1.55
C ASP A 52 9.87 -13.73 0.12
N GLU A 53 8.90 -14.63 -0.06
CA GLU A 53 8.28 -14.87 -1.36
C GLU A 53 7.53 -13.64 -1.86
N ARG A 54 6.80 -12.94 -0.99
CA ARG A 54 6.08 -11.71 -1.35
C ARG A 54 7.03 -10.62 -1.85
N ILE A 55 8.19 -10.44 -1.22
CA ILE A 55 9.19 -9.45 -1.64
C ILE A 55 9.82 -9.88 -2.97
N ARG A 56 10.21 -11.15 -3.11
CA ARG A 56 10.82 -11.68 -4.34
C ARG A 56 9.89 -11.55 -5.55
N THR A 57 8.65 -12.03 -5.42
CA THR A 57 7.66 -11.98 -6.50
C THR A 57 7.26 -10.54 -6.84
N GLY A 58 7.14 -9.66 -5.83
CA GLY A 58 6.87 -8.24 -6.04
C GLY A 58 7.98 -7.53 -6.81
N PHE A 59 9.25 -7.78 -6.48
CA PHE A 59 10.37 -7.21 -7.22
C PHE A 59 10.47 -7.78 -8.64
N ALA A 60 10.25 -9.08 -8.81
CA ALA A 60 10.21 -9.70 -10.14
C ALA A 60 9.13 -9.06 -11.03
N HIS A 61 7.94 -8.80 -10.46
CA HIS A 61 6.88 -8.06 -11.16
C HIS A 61 7.32 -6.65 -11.55
N PHE A 62 7.88 -5.86 -10.63
CA PHE A 62 8.43 -4.52 -10.95
C PHE A 62 9.46 -4.59 -12.08
N LYS A 63 10.40 -5.54 -11.99
CA LYS A 63 11.47 -5.71 -12.98
C LYS A 63 10.92 -5.99 -14.37
N ASN A 64 10.00 -6.94 -14.50
CA ASN A 64 9.49 -7.40 -15.79
C ASN A 64 8.43 -6.47 -16.37
N GLU A 65 7.56 -5.90 -15.52
CA GLU A 65 6.38 -5.15 -15.96
C GLU A 65 6.59 -3.65 -16.01
N LYS A 66 7.58 -3.11 -15.28
CA LYS A 66 7.86 -1.67 -15.23
C LYS A 66 9.26 -1.35 -15.72
N PHE A 67 10.29 -1.94 -15.11
CA PHE A 67 11.68 -1.59 -15.41
C PHE A 67 12.06 -1.93 -16.85
N GLN A 68 11.92 -3.19 -17.25
CA GLN A 68 12.31 -3.67 -18.59
C GLN A 68 11.44 -3.09 -19.72
N LYS A 69 10.19 -2.71 -19.43
CA LYS A 69 9.28 -2.11 -20.42
C LYS A 69 9.52 -0.62 -20.66
N ASN A 70 10.33 0.04 -19.82
CA ASN A 70 10.61 1.49 -19.93
C ASN A 70 12.12 1.78 -19.86
N PRO A 71 12.95 1.18 -20.74
CA PRO A 71 14.40 1.26 -20.65
C PRO A 71 14.94 2.70 -20.79
N GLU A 72 14.28 3.56 -21.56
CA GLU A 72 14.68 4.97 -21.69
C GLU A 72 14.49 5.72 -20.37
N LEU A 73 13.30 5.61 -19.76
CA LEU A 73 12.99 6.25 -18.47
C LEU A 73 14.00 5.84 -17.40
N TYR A 74 14.18 4.53 -17.19
CA TYR A 74 15.09 4.05 -16.14
C TYR A 74 16.57 4.24 -16.51
N GLY A 75 16.91 4.33 -17.79
CA GLY A 75 18.23 4.71 -18.27
C GLY A 75 18.59 6.15 -17.91
N GLU A 76 17.65 7.09 -18.03
CA GLU A 76 17.85 8.47 -17.58
C GLU A 76 17.88 8.57 -16.05
N LEU A 77 16.95 7.90 -15.35
CA LEU A 77 16.91 7.89 -13.88
C LEU A 77 18.19 7.31 -13.24
N ALA A 78 18.89 6.40 -13.93
CA ALA A 78 20.17 5.88 -13.47
C ALA A 78 21.30 6.93 -13.48
N LYS A 79 21.17 8.00 -14.28
CA LYS A 79 22.15 9.08 -14.36
C LYS A 79 21.95 10.13 -13.27
N GLY A 80 20.72 10.26 -12.76
CA GLY A 80 20.37 11.22 -11.72
C GLY A 80 18.86 11.39 -11.56
N GLN A 81 18.48 12.28 -10.64
CA GLN A 81 17.08 12.64 -10.37
C GLN A 81 16.92 14.15 -10.36
N SER A 82 15.77 14.63 -10.84
CA SER A 82 15.37 16.04 -10.79
C SER A 82 13.86 16.17 -10.54
N PRO A 83 13.36 15.66 -9.39
CA PRO A 83 11.94 15.70 -9.08
C PRO A 83 11.45 17.15 -8.97
N LYS A 84 10.21 17.40 -9.39
CA LYS A 84 9.57 18.72 -9.29
C LYS A 84 8.82 18.91 -7.99
N PHE A 85 8.51 17.81 -7.30
CA PHE A 85 7.76 17.80 -6.06
C PHE A 85 8.59 17.22 -4.92
N MET A 86 8.49 17.82 -3.75
CA MET A 86 8.73 17.17 -2.47
C MET A 86 7.38 16.85 -1.83
N VAL A 87 7.19 15.64 -1.32
CA VAL A 87 5.92 15.21 -0.73
C VAL A 87 6.14 14.71 0.70
N PHE A 88 5.44 15.33 1.66
CA PHE A 88 5.22 14.75 2.99
C PHE A 88 3.90 13.99 3.00
N ALA A 89 3.95 12.68 3.28
CA ALA A 89 2.76 11.83 3.39
C ALA A 89 2.84 10.93 4.64
N CYS A 90 1.70 10.43 5.10
CA CYS A 90 1.67 9.58 6.28
C CYS A 90 2.29 8.21 5.96
N SER A 91 2.93 7.56 6.94
CA SER A 91 3.41 6.18 6.81
C SER A 91 2.29 5.12 6.70
N ASP A 92 1.02 5.53 6.86
CA ASP A 92 -0.14 4.66 6.73
C ASP A 92 -0.14 3.88 5.38
N SER A 93 -0.29 2.56 5.47
CA SER A 93 -0.12 1.65 4.33
C SER A 93 -1.16 1.83 3.22
N ARG A 94 -2.26 2.54 3.49
CA ARG A 94 -3.37 2.77 2.53
C ARG A 94 -3.14 3.98 1.63
N VAL A 95 -2.21 4.86 1.97
CA VAL A 95 -2.08 6.19 1.36
C VAL A 95 -0.69 6.44 0.75
N CYS A 96 -0.19 5.46 -0.02
CA CYS A 96 1.04 5.64 -0.77
C CYS A 96 0.89 6.81 -1.77
N PRO A 97 1.67 7.91 -1.66
CA PRO A 97 1.49 9.08 -2.51
C PRO A 97 1.74 8.78 -3.99
N SER A 98 2.68 7.88 -4.29
CA SER A 98 2.93 7.43 -5.67
C SER A 98 1.72 6.77 -6.30
N HIS A 99 0.87 6.10 -5.51
CA HIS A 99 -0.33 5.45 -6.02
C HIS A 99 -1.52 6.41 -6.10
N ILE A 100 -1.72 7.25 -5.08
CA ILE A 100 -2.87 8.16 -5.03
C ILE A 100 -2.76 9.28 -6.06
N LEU A 101 -1.56 9.80 -6.31
CA LEU A 101 -1.32 10.91 -7.22
C LEU A 101 -0.72 10.46 -8.56
N ASP A 102 -0.62 9.15 -8.79
CA ASP A 102 -0.06 8.56 -10.01
C ASP A 102 1.35 9.08 -10.36
N PHE A 103 2.19 9.31 -9.34
CA PHE A 103 3.57 9.73 -9.60
C PHE A 103 4.40 8.59 -10.20
N ASN A 104 5.05 8.90 -11.31
CA ASN A 104 6.09 8.07 -11.90
C ASN A 104 7.41 8.17 -11.11
N PRO A 105 8.30 7.19 -11.25
CA PRO A 105 9.64 7.26 -10.70
C PRO A 105 10.37 8.52 -11.18
N GLY A 106 10.96 9.27 -10.24
CA GLY A 106 11.67 10.52 -10.51
C GLY A 106 10.83 11.79 -10.42
N GLU A 107 9.51 11.72 -10.29
CA GLU A 107 8.67 12.93 -10.21
C GLU A 107 8.63 13.57 -8.83
N ALA A 108 8.67 12.77 -7.77
CA ALA A 108 8.53 13.23 -6.38
C ALA A 108 9.64 12.69 -5.46
N PHE A 109 10.24 13.58 -4.66
CA PHE A 109 11.08 13.25 -3.53
C PHE A 109 10.22 13.13 -2.27
N VAL A 110 10.08 11.92 -1.73
CA VAL A 110 9.03 11.61 -0.74
C VAL A 110 9.60 11.42 0.66
N VAL A 111 9.00 12.09 1.64
CA VAL A 111 9.19 11.84 3.07
C VAL A 111 7.90 11.25 3.63
N ARG A 112 8.02 10.11 4.32
CA ARG A 112 6.89 9.48 5.02
C ARG A 112 7.17 9.34 6.50
N ASN A 113 6.26 9.84 7.33
CA ASN A 113 6.34 9.73 8.78
C ASN A 113 4.94 9.61 9.42
N ILE A 114 4.89 9.44 10.73
CA ILE A 114 3.63 9.31 11.47
C ILE A 114 2.86 10.62 11.35
N ALA A 115 1.67 10.56 10.74
CA ALA A 115 0.77 11.69 10.53
C ALA A 115 1.37 12.86 9.72
N ASN A 116 2.27 12.57 8.76
CA ASN A 116 2.77 13.53 7.77
C ASN A 116 3.21 14.88 8.36
N MET A 117 3.87 14.81 9.52
CA MET A 117 4.27 15.97 10.31
C MET A 117 5.48 16.65 9.67
N VAL A 118 5.44 17.98 9.67
CA VAL A 118 6.59 18.84 9.36
C VAL A 118 6.91 19.63 10.64
N PRO A 119 7.87 19.17 11.46
CA PRO A 119 8.28 19.93 12.65
C PRO A 119 8.91 21.29 12.30
N PRO A 120 8.96 22.21 13.27
CA PRO A 120 9.75 23.43 13.13
C PRO A 120 11.25 23.12 13.00
N TYR A 121 12.01 24.11 12.55
CA TYR A 121 13.46 23.99 12.43
C TYR A 121 14.13 23.72 13.79
N ASP A 122 14.80 22.57 13.91
CA ASP A 122 15.65 22.23 15.04
C ASP A 122 16.73 21.25 14.58
N LYS A 123 18.01 21.69 14.62
CA LYS A 123 19.15 20.88 14.17
C LYS A 123 19.41 19.66 15.05
N THR A 124 18.94 19.67 16.29
CA THR A 124 19.16 18.60 17.28
C THR A 124 18.01 17.61 17.31
N LYS A 125 16.76 18.09 17.35
CA LYS A 125 15.57 17.24 17.50
C LYS A 125 15.04 16.71 16.19
N TYR A 126 15.13 17.49 15.12
CA TYR A 126 14.43 17.22 13.85
C TYR A 126 15.38 17.26 12.65
N SER A 127 16.64 16.86 12.86
CA SER A 127 17.66 16.82 11.82
C SER A 127 17.23 15.99 10.61
N GLY A 128 16.48 14.90 10.79
CA GLY A 128 15.94 14.10 9.69
C GLY A 128 15.00 14.87 8.76
N THR A 129 14.02 15.61 9.33
CA THR A 129 13.13 16.48 8.54
C THR A 129 13.90 17.63 7.91
N GLY A 130 14.77 18.29 8.69
CA GLY A 130 15.59 19.41 8.21
C GLY A 130 16.47 19.00 7.03
N ALA A 131 17.18 17.89 7.13
CA ALA A 131 18.04 17.36 6.07
C ALA A 131 17.24 16.98 4.81
N ALA A 132 16.06 16.39 4.95
CA ALA A 132 15.22 16.05 3.80
C ALA A 132 14.74 17.31 3.05
N ILE A 133 14.32 18.35 3.78
CA ILE A 133 13.90 19.63 3.19
C ILE A 133 15.10 20.34 2.57
N GLU A 134 16.24 20.43 3.27
CA GLU A 134 17.46 21.03 2.76
C GLU A 134 17.91 20.34 1.47
N TYR A 135 17.91 19.01 1.44
CA TYR A 135 18.28 18.26 0.24
C TYR A 135 17.32 18.52 -0.92
N ALA A 136 16.01 18.44 -0.69
CA ALA A 136 15.02 18.67 -1.73
C ALA A 136 15.10 20.10 -2.31
N VAL A 137 15.18 21.10 -1.44
CA VAL A 137 15.15 22.52 -1.84
C VAL A 137 16.49 23.00 -2.38
N VAL A 138 17.57 22.75 -1.64
CA VAL A 138 18.89 23.31 -1.95
C VAL A 138 19.60 22.48 -3.02
N HIS A 139 19.48 21.16 -3.01
CA HIS A 139 20.22 20.28 -3.91
C HIS A 139 19.39 19.81 -5.10
N LEU A 140 18.17 19.30 -4.88
CA LEU A 140 17.32 18.81 -5.97
C LEU A 140 16.53 19.89 -6.69
N LYS A 141 16.44 21.10 -6.11
CA LYS A 141 15.71 22.25 -6.67
C LYS A 141 14.25 21.93 -6.98
N VAL A 142 13.57 21.22 -6.07
CA VAL A 142 12.13 20.99 -6.19
C VAL A 142 11.40 22.34 -6.27
N GLU A 143 10.34 22.38 -7.07
CA GLU A 143 9.55 23.59 -7.29
C GLU A 143 8.38 23.68 -6.31
N ASN A 144 7.93 22.53 -5.80
CA ASN A 144 6.75 22.42 -4.97
C ASN A 144 7.03 21.55 -3.74
N ILE A 145 6.54 21.96 -2.56
CA ILE A 145 6.47 21.12 -1.37
C ILE A 145 5.00 20.90 -1.04
N VAL A 146 4.55 19.65 -1.02
CA VAL A 146 3.16 19.27 -0.74
C VAL A 146 3.11 18.47 0.57
N VAL A 147 2.28 18.90 1.51
CA VAL A 147 2.01 18.17 2.76
C VAL A 147 0.60 17.57 2.68
N ILE A 148 0.52 16.24 2.63
CA ILE A 148 -0.73 15.51 2.35
C ILE A 148 -1.20 14.82 3.63
N GLY A 149 -2.26 15.37 4.23
CA GLY A 149 -3.04 14.69 5.27
C GLY A 149 -3.97 13.62 4.68
N HIS A 150 -4.57 12.80 5.54
CA HIS A 150 -5.56 11.81 5.09
C HIS A 150 -6.65 11.55 6.14
N SER A 151 -7.79 11.05 5.68
CA SER A 151 -8.90 10.67 6.55
C SER A 151 -8.51 9.49 7.46
N CYS A 152 -9.12 9.46 8.65
CA CYS A 152 -8.93 8.38 9.63
C CYS A 152 -7.45 8.13 9.99
N CYS A 153 -6.65 9.20 10.08
CA CYS A 153 -5.23 9.11 10.44
C CYS A 153 -5.03 8.65 11.89
N GLY A 154 -4.34 7.54 12.08
CA GLY A 154 -4.05 6.99 13.41
C GLY A 154 -3.23 7.91 14.30
N GLY A 155 -2.24 8.62 13.74
CA GLY A 155 -1.42 9.57 14.52
C GLY A 155 -2.20 10.81 14.97
N ILE A 156 -3.10 11.33 14.13
CA ILE A 156 -3.99 12.44 14.52
C ILE A 156 -5.02 11.97 15.56
N LYS A 157 -5.58 10.77 15.40
CA LYS A 157 -6.44 10.15 16.43
C LYS A 157 -5.70 10.05 17.76
N GLY A 158 -4.45 9.59 17.74
CA GLY A 158 -3.57 9.54 18.91
C GLY A 158 -3.40 10.92 19.56
N LEU A 159 -3.01 11.94 18.80
CA LEU A 159 -2.89 13.33 19.28
C LEU A 159 -4.16 13.83 20.00
N MET A 160 -5.33 13.57 19.39
CA MET A 160 -6.61 14.00 19.94
C MET A 160 -6.96 13.28 21.25
N SER A 161 -6.46 12.06 21.45
CA SER A 161 -6.64 11.27 22.66
C SER A 161 -5.66 11.56 23.79
N ILE A 162 -4.58 12.31 23.55
CA ILE A 162 -3.62 12.69 24.60
C ILE A 162 -4.34 13.54 25.67
N PRO A 163 -4.27 13.15 26.96
CA PRO A 163 -4.86 13.91 28.04
C PRO A 163 -4.15 15.25 28.21
N ASP A 164 -4.88 16.27 28.66
CA ASP A 164 -4.34 17.62 28.83
C ASP A 164 -3.59 17.76 30.19
N ASP A 165 -3.39 16.66 30.94
CA ASP A 165 -2.75 16.62 32.26
C ASP A 165 -1.22 16.41 32.22
N GLY A 166 -0.64 16.29 31.03
CA GLY A 166 0.80 16.13 30.83
C GLY A 166 1.32 14.70 31.00
N THR A 167 0.45 13.72 31.23
CA THR A 167 0.85 12.30 31.26
C THR A 167 1.07 11.75 29.85
N THR A 168 2.06 10.86 29.69
CA THR A 168 2.38 10.18 28.43
C THR A 168 2.44 8.68 28.65
N ALA A 169 1.79 7.90 27.78
CA ALA A 169 1.78 6.44 27.81
C ALA A 169 2.74 5.80 26.79
N SER A 170 3.43 6.60 25.97
CA SER A 170 4.29 6.14 24.88
C SER A 170 5.67 6.79 24.93
N GLU A 171 6.70 6.06 24.51
CA GLU A 171 8.08 6.55 24.54
C GLU A 171 8.38 7.61 23.45
N PHE A 172 7.74 7.50 22.29
CA PHE A 172 8.03 8.36 21.13
C PHE A 172 6.79 8.98 20.48
N ILE A 173 5.67 8.25 20.46
CA ILE A 173 4.52 8.58 19.62
C ILE A 173 3.89 9.90 20.06
N GLU A 174 3.61 10.05 21.35
CA GLU A 174 2.98 11.26 21.91
C GLU A 174 3.90 12.47 21.73
N HIS A 175 5.19 12.34 22.04
CA HIS A 175 6.16 13.41 21.82
C HIS A 175 6.23 13.84 20.35
N TRP A 176 6.17 12.88 19.43
CA TRP A 176 6.16 13.17 17.99
C TRP A 176 4.89 13.89 17.56
N VAL A 177 3.70 13.35 17.87
CA VAL A 177 2.45 13.95 17.38
C VAL A 177 2.13 15.29 18.05
N GLN A 178 2.73 15.57 19.22
CA GLN A 178 2.65 16.86 19.90
C GLN A 178 3.22 18.03 19.07
N ILE A 179 4.00 17.78 18.00
CA ILE A 179 4.34 18.80 16.99
C ILE A 179 3.09 19.57 16.53
N CYS A 180 1.95 18.89 16.40
CA CYS A 180 0.67 19.47 15.95
C CYS A 180 -0.28 19.87 17.09
N THR A 181 0.21 20.00 18.32
CA THR A 181 -0.58 20.53 19.45
C THR A 181 -1.26 21.87 19.13
N PRO A 182 -0.62 22.84 18.43
CA PRO A 182 -1.29 24.07 18.04
C PRO A 182 -2.55 23.83 17.19
N ALA A 183 -2.53 22.85 16.28
CA ALA A 183 -3.69 22.48 15.47
C ALA A 183 -4.79 21.82 16.31
N LYS A 184 -4.45 20.91 17.22
CA LYS A 184 -5.40 20.32 18.19
C LYS A 184 -6.09 21.41 19.01
N SER A 185 -5.33 22.37 19.55
CA SER A 185 -5.87 23.46 20.35
C SER A 185 -6.82 24.33 19.53
N LYS A 186 -6.42 24.74 18.33
CA LYS A 186 -7.27 25.53 17.42
C LYS A 186 -8.60 24.83 17.13
N VAL A 187 -8.56 23.56 16.72
CA VAL A 187 -9.77 22.79 16.41
C VAL A 187 -10.65 22.58 17.65
N LYS A 188 -10.07 22.30 18.82
CA LYS A 188 -10.84 22.19 20.08
C LYS A 188 -11.53 23.50 20.44
N THR A 189 -10.94 24.66 20.15
CA THR A 189 -11.55 25.97 20.38
C THR A 189 -12.67 26.24 19.37
N GLU A 190 -12.43 25.99 18.08
CA GLU A 190 -13.41 26.26 17.00
C GLU A 190 -14.61 25.31 17.03
N ALA A 191 -14.43 24.04 17.41
CA ALA A 191 -15.49 23.02 17.45
C ALA A 191 -16.32 23.01 18.76
N ARG A 192 -16.04 23.93 19.70
CA ARG A 192 -16.83 24.11 20.94
C ARG A 192 -18.01 25.08 20.75
N HIS A 193 -18.26 25.52 19.52
CA HIS A 193 -19.47 26.23 19.09
C HIS A 193 -20.36 25.30 18.28
#